data_AF-A0A834FHF6-F1
#
_entry.id   AF-A0A834FHF6-F1
#
_cell.length_a   1.000
_cell.length_b   1.000
_cell.length_c   1.000
_cell.angle_alpha   90.00
_cell.angle_beta   90.00
_cell.angle_gamma   90.00
#
_symmetry.space_group_name_H-M   'P 1'
#
loop_
_entity.id
_entity.type
_entity.pdbx_description
1 polymer ?
#
loop_
_entity_poly.entity_id
_entity_poly.type
_entity_poly.pdbx_seq_one_letter_code
_entity_poly.pdbx_strand_id
1 'polypeptide(L)'
;MSTDGFRSNRTWELYPLSRPGLVLTGLVLTGLVLTGLVLTGLVLTGPVLTGLVLTGPALTGLILTGLVLTGLVLTGLVLTGPVLTGLILTGLVLTGPVLTGLVLTGLVLTGLVLTGPVLTGLVLMGPVLTGLILTGLVLTGGVSS
;
A
#
# COMPACT_ATOMS: atom_id res chain seq x y z
N MET A 1 -1.57 14.50 -23.31
CA MET A 1 -0.13 14.19 -23.13
C MET A 1 0.01 12.68 -23.00
N SER A 2 0.94 12.08 -23.77
CA SER A 2 1.10 10.63 -23.96
C SER A 2 1.37 9.88 -22.65
N THR A 3 0.62 8.81 -22.38
CA THR A 3 0.93 7.83 -21.31
C THR A 3 1.57 6.61 -21.95
N ASP A 4 2.84 6.72 -22.30
CA ASP A 4 3.62 5.57 -22.73
C ASP A 4 3.72 4.58 -21.55
N GLY A 5 3.31 3.34 -21.81
CA GLY A 5 3.35 2.25 -20.85
C GLY A 5 4.79 2.02 -20.37
N PHE A 6 5.08 2.46 -19.15
CA PHE A 6 6.41 2.38 -18.56
C PHE A 6 6.71 0.94 -18.14
N ARG A 7 7.25 0.13 -19.05
CA ARG A 7 7.91 -1.14 -18.73
C ARG A 7 9.40 -0.87 -18.53
N SER A 8 9.92 -0.93 -17.29
CA SER A 8 11.36 -0.83 -17.06
C SER A 8 11.83 -1.74 -15.92
N ASN A 9 12.52 -2.82 -16.31
CA ASN A 9 13.33 -3.68 -15.45
C ASN A 9 14.72 -3.02 -15.22
N ARG A 10 14.75 -1.90 -14.50
CA ARG A 10 16.01 -1.29 -14.05
C ARG A 10 16.05 -1.26 -12.53
N THR A 11 17.19 -1.62 -11.95
CA THR A 11 17.50 -1.37 -10.54
C THR A 11 17.56 0.14 -10.34
N TRP A 12 16.54 0.72 -9.72
CA TRP A 12 16.52 2.16 -9.43
C TRP A 12 17.03 2.40 -8.02
N GLU A 13 18.18 3.07 -7.92
CA GLU A 13 18.54 3.82 -6.71
C GLU A 13 17.58 5.01 -6.63
N LEU A 14 16.41 4.78 -6.04
CA LEU A 14 15.44 5.83 -5.78
C LEU A 14 15.98 6.68 -4.62
N TYR A 15 16.67 7.77 -4.95
CA TYR A 15 16.76 8.93 -4.06
C TYR A 15 15.36 9.22 -3.50
N PRO A 16 15.22 9.61 -2.23
CA PRO A 16 13.91 9.86 -1.63
C PRO A 16 13.12 10.82 -2.51
N LEU A 17 12.07 10.31 -3.16
CA LEU A 17 11.22 11.06 -4.08
C LEU A 17 10.30 11.96 -3.25
N SER A 18 10.89 13.00 -2.66
CA SER A 18 10.19 14.04 -1.90
C SER A 18 9.58 15.09 -2.84
N ARG A 19 8.91 14.66 -3.92
CA ARG A 19 8.12 15.56 -4.78
C ARG A 19 6.65 15.43 -4.39
N PRO A 20 6.07 16.40 -3.66
CA PRO A 20 4.65 16.40 -3.37
C PRO A 20 3.86 16.43 -4.69
N GLY A 21 2.85 15.56 -4.82
CA GLY A 21 1.89 15.63 -5.92
C GLY A 21 2.31 14.92 -7.22
N LEU A 22 3.23 13.96 -7.19
CA LEU A 22 3.47 13.10 -8.36
C LEU A 22 2.20 12.29 -8.68
N VAL A 23 1.75 12.32 -9.93
CA VAL A 23 0.60 11.54 -10.41
C VAL A 23 1.08 10.54 -11.45
N LEU A 24 0.83 9.24 -11.23
CA LEU A 24 1.14 8.19 -12.20
C LEU A 24 -0.11 7.33 -12.48
N THR A 25 -0.26 6.90 -13.71
CA THR A 25 -1.38 6.07 -14.18
C THR A 25 -0.85 4.79 -14.82
N GLY A 26 -1.52 3.66 -14.56
CA GLY A 26 -1.26 2.40 -15.26
C GLY A 26 0.14 1.80 -15.06
N LEU A 27 0.81 2.13 -13.94
CA LEU A 27 2.15 1.63 -13.64
C LEU A 27 2.13 0.12 -13.37
N VAL A 28 3.02 -0.63 -14.02
CA VAL A 28 3.21 -2.07 -13.77
C VAL A 28 4.60 -2.33 -13.22
N LEU A 29 4.70 -2.84 -11.98
CA LEU A 29 5.97 -3.23 -11.37
C LEU A 29 5.94 -4.70 -10.94
N THR A 30 7.06 -5.41 -11.14
CA THR A 30 7.17 -6.83 -10.82
C THR A 30 8.51 -7.17 -10.20
N GLY A 31 8.50 -7.98 -9.13
CA GLY A 31 9.70 -8.67 -8.63
C GLY A 31 10.76 -7.78 -7.98
N LEU A 32 10.34 -6.65 -7.41
CA LEU A 32 11.25 -5.67 -6.86
C LEU A 32 11.47 -5.88 -5.36
N VAL A 33 12.72 -5.65 -4.94
CA VAL A 33 13.11 -5.50 -3.53
C VAL A 33 13.59 -4.06 -3.28
N LEU A 34 12.98 -3.36 -2.32
CA LEU A 34 13.43 -2.02 -1.88
C LEU A 34 13.61 -1.95 -0.37
N THR A 35 14.49 -1.05 0.05
CA THR A 35 14.72 -0.73 1.47
C THR A 35 14.62 0.78 1.67
N GLY A 36 13.98 1.23 2.77
CA GLY A 36 13.95 2.64 3.17
C GLY A 36 13.22 3.59 2.23
N LEU A 37 12.27 3.11 1.41
CA LEU A 37 11.53 3.94 0.46
C LEU A 37 10.69 5.01 1.19
N VAL A 38 10.89 6.28 0.85
CA VAL A 38 10.07 7.40 1.36
C VAL A 38 9.27 8.03 0.23
N LEU A 39 7.94 8.06 0.36
CA LEU A 39 7.04 8.71 -0.61
C LEU A 39 6.05 9.62 0.11
N THR A 40 5.83 10.81 -0.44
CA THR A 40 4.93 11.82 0.13
C THR A 40 4.01 12.39 -0.95
N GLY A 41 2.69 12.34 -0.74
CA GLY A 41 1.72 12.98 -1.61
C GLY A 41 1.61 12.38 -3.02
N LEU A 42 1.93 11.09 -3.18
CA LEU A 42 1.85 10.39 -4.46
C LEU A 42 0.41 9.95 -4.75
N VAL A 43 -0.03 10.20 -5.98
CA VAL A 43 -1.33 9.76 -6.50
C VAL A 43 -1.11 8.70 -7.57
N LEU A 44 -1.65 7.49 -7.36
CA LEU A 44 -1.60 6.41 -8.35
C LEU A 44 -3.01 5.97 -8.76
N THR A 45 -3.22 5.83 -10.07
CA THR A 45 -4.49 5.31 -10.61
C THR A 45 -4.25 4.08 -11.49
N GLY A 46 -4.89 2.97 -11.15
CA GLY A 46 -4.77 1.69 -11.83
C GLY A 46 -3.38 1.02 -11.84
N PRO A 47 -2.49 1.20 -10.84
CA PRO A 47 -1.23 0.46 -10.84
C PRO A 47 -1.44 -1.04 -10.59
N VAL A 48 -0.55 -1.87 -11.14
CA VAL A 48 -0.48 -3.32 -10.91
C VAL A 48 0.90 -3.67 -10.40
N LEU A 49 1.01 -4.08 -9.14
CA LEU A 49 2.29 -4.48 -8.56
C LEU A 49 2.28 -5.94 -8.11
N THR A 50 3.29 -6.71 -8.51
CA THR A 50 3.37 -8.15 -8.23
C THR A 50 4.73 -8.54 -7.64
N GLY A 51 4.73 -9.38 -6.61
CA GLY A 51 5.96 -9.99 -6.08
C GLY A 51 6.93 -8.97 -5.48
N LEU A 52 6.40 -8.00 -4.75
CA LEU A 52 7.18 -6.90 -4.19
C LEU A 52 7.63 -7.24 -2.76
N VAL A 53 8.85 -6.81 -2.39
CA VAL A 53 9.36 -6.88 -1.03
C VAL A 53 9.89 -5.50 -0.62
N LEU A 54 9.29 -4.88 0.40
CA LEU A 54 9.80 -3.61 0.94
C LEU A 54 10.11 -3.70 2.43
N THR A 55 11.23 -3.13 2.85
CA THR A 55 11.62 -3.05 4.27
C THR A 55 11.77 -1.60 4.70
N GLY A 56 11.06 -1.20 5.76
CA GLY A 56 11.02 0.16 6.29
C GLY A 56 10.45 1.23 5.36
N PRO A 57 9.44 0.99 4.50
CA PRO A 57 8.88 2.07 3.70
C PRO A 57 8.11 3.06 4.58
N ALA A 58 8.25 4.36 4.31
CA ALA A 58 7.51 5.44 4.93
C ALA A 58 6.70 6.20 3.88
N LEU A 59 5.37 6.16 4.02
CA LEU A 59 4.43 6.61 3.02
C LEU A 59 3.42 7.58 3.65
N THR A 60 3.36 8.81 3.15
CA THR A 60 2.51 9.86 3.74
C THR A 60 1.60 10.50 2.69
N GLY A 61 0.30 10.61 3.00
CA GLY A 61 -0.68 11.32 2.16
C GLY A 61 -0.88 10.70 0.79
N LEU A 62 -0.86 9.36 0.71
CA LEU A 62 -1.05 8.66 -0.56
C LEU A 62 -2.51 8.63 -1.00
N ILE A 63 -2.75 8.76 -2.30
CA ILE A 63 -4.05 8.51 -2.91
C ILE A 63 -3.90 7.39 -3.94
N LEU A 64 -4.51 6.23 -3.69
CA LEU A 64 -4.44 5.08 -4.59
C LEU A 64 -5.84 4.66 -5.03
N THR A 65 -6.08 4.64 -6.33
CA THR A 65 -7.37 4.25 -6.91
C THR A 65 -7.19 3.07 -7.84
N GLY A 66 -7.98 2.00 -7.67
CA GLY A 66 -7.98 0.86 -8.58
C GLY A 66 -6.68 0.05 -8.59
N LEU A 67 -5.91 0.07 -7.48
CA LEU A 67 -4.64 -0.64 -7.38
C LEU A 67 -4.87 -2.16 -7.23
N VAL A 68 -4.09 -2.93 -7.99
CA VAL A 68 -4.00 -4.39 -7.88
C VAL A 68 -2.63 -4.78 -7.30
N LEU A 69 -2.62 -5.45 -6.16
CA LEU A 69 -1.41 -6.01 -5.55
C LEU A 69 -1.49 -7.52 -5.44
N THR A 70 -0.41 -8.21 -5.79
CA THR A 70 -0.30 -9.66 -5.60
C THR A 70 1.06 -10.05 -5.03
N GLY A 71 1.08 -10.83 -3.94
CA GLY A 71 2.31 -11.37 -3.37
C GLY A 71 3.26 -10.29 -2.85
N LEU A 72 2.74 -9.37 -2.02
CA LEU A 72 3.52 -8.27 -1.44
C LEU A 72 3.95 -8.63 -0.01
N VAL A 73 5.22 -8.38 0.30
CA VAL A 73 5.79 -8.54 1.65
C VAL A 73 6.34 -7.20 2.13
N LEU A 74 5.80 -6.69 3.23
CA LEU A 74 6.28 -5.46 3.86
C LEU A 74 6.71 -5.71 5.31
N THR A 75 7.86 -5.18 5.66
CA THR A 75 8.37 -5.21 7.04
C THR A 75 8.59 -3.79 7.54
N GLY A 76 8.02 -3.42 8.68
CA GLY A 76 8.19 -2.09 9.28
C GLY A 76 7.60 -0.94 8.43
N LEU A 77 6.47 -1.17 7.74
CA LEU A 77 5.77 -0.12 6.99
C LEU A 77 5.25 0.97 7.94
N VAL A 78 5.49 2.23 7.60
CA VAL A 78 4.80 3.38 8.19
C VAL A 78 3.93 4.03 7.12
N LEU A 79 2.63 4.13 7.39
CA LEU A 79 1.66 4.71 6.47
C LEU A 79 0.80 5.75 7.22
N THR A 80 0.77 6.99 6.76
CA THR A 80 0.06 8.09 7.44
C THR A 80 -0.85 8.86 6.49
N GLY A 81 -2.13 8.95 6.85
CA GLY A 81 -3.18 9.64 6.09
C GLY A 81 -3.43 9.15 4.66
N PRO A 82 -3.32 7.85 4.33
CA PRO A 82 -3.63 7.36 2.99
C PRO A 82 -5.15 7.31 2.73
N VAL A 83 -5.54 7.57 1.48
CA VAL A 83 -6.89 7.35 0.97
C VAL A 83 -6.82 6.34 -0.17
N LEU A 84 -7.38 5.14 0.05
CA LEU A 84 -7.33 4.08 -0.94
C LEU A 84 -8.74 3.60 -1.33
N THR A 85 -8.99 3.53 -2.64
CA THR A 85 -10.32 3.24 -3.20
C THR A 85 -10.25 2.15 -4.26
N GLY A 86 -11.14 1.16 -4.18
CA GLY A 86 -11.30 0.11 -5.20
C GLY A 86 -10.07 -0.79 -5.30
N LEU A 87 -9.53 -1.22 -4.15
CA LEU A 87 -8.29 -1.99 -4.08
C LEU A 87 -8.55 -3.49 -4.18
N ILE A 88 -7.67 -4.21 -4.88
CA ILE A 88 -7.64 -5.68 -4.91
C ILE A 88 -6.26 -6.16 -4.47
N LEU A 89 -6.15 -6.71 -3.26
CA LEU A 89 -4.88 -7.18 -2.71
C LEU A 89 -4.96 -8.68 -2.40
N THR A 90 -4.02 -9.45 -2.96
CA THR A 90 -3.96 -10.90 -2.81
C THR A 90 -2.59 -11.33 -2.27
N GLY A 91 -2.58 -12.16 -1.22
CA GLY A 91 -1.35 -12.72 -0.64
C GLY A 91 -0.44 -11.63 -0.06
N LEU A 92 -1.00 -10.77 0.79
CA LEU A 92 -0.28 -9.66 1.41
C LEU A 92 0.25 -10.09 2.79
N VAL A 93 1.52 -9.85 3.06
CA VAL A 93 2.14 -10.10 4.36
C VAL A 93 2.74 -8.80 4.90
N LEU A 94 2.22 -8.30 6.02
CA LEU A 94 2.77 -7.15 6.72
C LEU A 94 3.26 -7.55 8.12
N THR A 95 4.50 -7.20 8.44
CA THR A 95 5.09 -7.40 9.78
C THR A 95 5.44 -6.06 10.40
N GLY A 96 4.88 -5.77 11.57
CA GLY A 96 5.02 -4.52 12.31
C GLY A 96 4.56 -3.27 11.56
N PRO A 97 3.45 -3.26 10.79
CA PRO A 97 3.01 -2.03 10.14
C PRO A 97 2.42 -1.04 11.16
N VAL A 98 2.71 0.25 10.98
CA VAL A 98 2.07 1.36 11.70
C VAL A 98 1.23 2.15 10.70
N LEU A 99 -0.09 2.06 10.82
CA LEU A 99 -1.05 2.70 9.93
C LEU A 99 -1.87 3.74 10.71
N THR A 100 -1.76 5.01 10.34
CA THR A 100 -2.48 6.11 10.99
C THR A 100 -3.36 6.84 9.99
N GLY A 101 -4.64 7.07 10.34
CA GLY A 101 -5.59 7.81 9.51
C GLY A 101 -5.89 7.12 8.17
N LEU A 102 -5.96 5.79 8.17
CA LEU A 102 -6.16 4.99 6.96
C LEU A 102 -7.63 4.99 6.56
N VAL A 103 -7.94 5.47 5.35
CA VAL A 103 -9.29 5.40 4.76
C VAL A 103 -9.29 4.41 3.59
N LEU A 104 -10.11 3.37 3.71
CA LEU A 104 -10.25 2.31 2.71
C LEU A 104 -11.71 2.17 2.27
N THR A 105 -11.95 2.27 0.96
CA THR A 105 -13.28 2.13 0.36
C THR A 105 -13.27 1.07 -0.73
N GLY A 106 -14.21 0.12 -0.69
CA GLY A 106 -14.34 -0.91 -1.74
C GLY A 106 -13.09 -1.79 -1.85
N LEU A 107 -12.58 -2.23 -0.70
CA LEU A 107 -11.36 -3.04 -0.59
C LEU A 107 -11.70 -4.54 -0.70
N VAL A 108 -11.00 -5.25 -1.57
CA VAL A 108 -11.00 -6.72 -1.64
C VAL A 108 -9.64 -7.24 -1.17
N LEU A 109 -9.64 -7.99 -0.08
CA LEU A 109 -8.45 -8.62 0.50
C LEU A 109 -8.61 -10.14 0.49
N THR A 110 -7.65 -10.83 -0.11
CA THR A 110 -7.55 -12.29 -0.06
C THR A 110 -6.20 -12.72 0.47
N GLY A 111 -6.16 -13.51 1.54
CA GLY A 111 -4.91 -14.04 2.11
C GLY A 111 -4.03 -12.96 2.74
N LEU A 112 -4.62 -12.05 3.52
CA LEU A 112 -3.88 -11.04 4.27
C LEU A 112 -3.33 -11.62 5.57
N VAL A 113 -2.03 -11.45 5.82
CA VAL A 113 -1.39 -11.75 7.09
C VAL A 113 -0.83 -10.46 7.69
N LEU A 114 -1.34 -10.05 8.86
CA LEU A 114 -0.78 -8.95 9.65
C LEU A 114 -0.22 -9.48 10.96
N THR A 115 1.05 -9.16 11.23
CA THR A 115 1.75 -9.52 12.48
C THR A 115 2.22 -8.26 13.18
N GLY A 116 1.76 -8.03 14.41
CA GLY A 116 2.07 -6.84 15.20
C GLY A 116 1.59 -5.50 14.61
N PRO A 117 0.42 -5.39 13.95
CA PRO A 117 -0.01 -4.11 13.39
C PRO A 117 -0.43 -3.12 14.48
N VAL A 118 -0.05 -1.86 14.31
CA VAL A 118 -0.57 -0.71 15.07
C VAL A 118 -1.45 0.13 14.15
N LEU A 119 -2.75 0.17 14.44
CA LEU A 119 -3.76 0.85 13.64
C LEU A 119 -4.39 1.98 14.46
N THR A 120 -4.33 3.20 13.93
CA THR A 120 -4.94 4.38 14.56
C THR A 120 -5.81 5.11 13.55
N GLY A 121 -7.07 5.43 13.87
CA GLY A 121 -7.91 6.21 12.95
C GLY A 121 -8.29 5.44 11.68
N LEU A 122 -8.57 4.13 11.80
CA LEU A 122 -8.92 3.28 10.67
C LEU A 122 -10.39 3.48 10.26
N VAL A 123 -10.63 3.78 8.99
CA VAL A 123 -11.96 3.84 8.36
C VAL A 123 -12.03 2.79 7.25
N LEU A 124 -12.95 1.83 7.39
CA LEU A 124 -13.24 0.79 6.40
C LEU A 124 -14.68 0.91 5.92
N MET A 125 -14.89 1.02 4.61
CA MET A 125 -16.22 1.07 3.99
C MET A 125 -16.35 0.01 2.90
N GLY A 126 -17.26 -0.94 3.10
CA GLY A 126 -17.53 -2.05 2.18
C GLY A 126 -16.34 -2.98 1.89
N PRO A 127 -15.58 -3.45 2.89
CA PRO A 127 -14.51 -4.41 2.65
C PRO A 127 -15.04 -5.83 2.38
N VAL A 128 -14.38 -6.55 1.48
CA VAL A 128 -14.52 -8.00 1.31
C VAL A 128 -13.21 -8.65 1.76
N LEU A 129 -13.26 -9.40 2.85
CA LEU A 129 -12.07 -9.99 3.48
C LEU A 129 -12.17 -11.51 3.48
N THR A 130 -11.22 -12.18 2.84
CA THR A 130 -11.12 -13.66 2.81
C THR A 130 -9.73 -14.10 3.24
N GLY A 131 -9.63 -15.08 4.14
CA GLY A 131 -8.34 -15.62 4.57
C GLY A 131 -7.48 -14.61 5.33
N LEU A 132 -8.10 -13.80 6.20
CA LEU A 132 -7.43 -12.83 7.05
C LEU A 132 -6.81 -13.51 8.27
N ILE A 133 -5.52 -13.28 8.51
CA ILE A 133 -4.80 -13.68 9.71
C ILE A 133 -4.27 -12.43 10.40
N LEU A 134 -4.65 -12.23 11.66
CA LEU A 134 -4.21 -11.11 12.50
C LEU A 134 -3.56 -11.65 13.76
N THR A 135 -2.34 -11.19 14.06
CA THR A 135 -1.65 -11.50 15.31
C THR A 135 -1.05 -10.23 15.91
N GLY A 136 -1.16 -10.05 17.23
CA GLY A 136 -0.57 -8.89 17.92
C GLY A 136 -1.15 -7.52 17.53
N LEU A 137 -2.43 -7.45 17.18
CA LEU A 137 -3.09 -6.20 16.77
C LEU A 137 -3.22 -5.22 17.95
N VAL A 138 -2.80 -3.98 17.71
CA VAL A 138 -3.15 -2.81 18.53
C VAL A 138 -4.02 -1.89 17.68
N LEU A 139 -5.26 -1.64 18.13
CA LEU A 139 -6.21 -0.76 17.44
C LEU A 139 -6.64 0.38 18.36
N THR A 140 -6.56 1.61 17.87
CA THR A 140 -7.08 2.79 18.57
C THR A 140 -7.92 3.66 17.62
N GLY A 141 -9.18 3.93 17.99
CA GLY A 141 -10.07 4.84 17.25
C GLY A 141 -10.42 4.42 15.82
N GLY A 142 -11.18 3.34 15.64
CA GLY A 142 -11.68 2.93 14.33
C GLY A 142 -13.17 3.25 14.13
N VAL A 143 -13.59 3.48 12.89
CA VAL A 143 -15.00 3.52 12.49
C VAL A 143 -15.20 2.57 11.31
N SER A 144 -16.16 1.68 11.41
CA SER A 144 -16.57 0.77 10.33
C SER A 144 -18.06 0.96 10.04
N SER A 145 -18.42 1.11 8.77
CA SER A 145 -19.81 1.14 8.29
C SER A 145 -20.14 -0.11 7.48
#